data_AF-A0A402AU28-F1
#
_entry.id   AF-A0A402AU28-F1
#
_cell.length_a   1.000
_cell.length_b   1.000
_cell.length_c   1.000
_cell.angle_alpha   90.00
_cell.angle_beta   90.00
_cell.angle_gamma   90.00
#
_symmetry.space_group_name_H-M   'P 1'
#
loop_
_entity.id
_entity.type
_entity.pdbx_description
1 polymer ?
#
loop_
_entity_poly.entity_id
_entity_poly.type
_entity_poly.pdbx_seq_one_letter_code
_entity_poly.pdbx_strand_id
1 'polypeptide(L)'
;MSTRDLGKHVVELHDQGMLAITGEGCRLTLSPHEAIDFLSWLNQHRKTIEAAARAHATEEVPEILREETSAPDTDPDERENPVDEP
;
A
#
# COMPACT_ATOMS: atom_id res chain seq x y z
N MET A 1 -10.55 -14.70 -22.05
CA MET A 1 -9.68 -14.78 -20.85
C MET A 1 -9.38 -13.37 -20.35
N SER A 2 -9.32 -13.15 -19.03
CA SER A 2 -8.97 -11.85 -18.42
C SER A 2 -7.83 -12.05 -17.42
N THR A 3 -6.82 -11.19 -17.45
CA THR A 3 -5.62 -11.31 -16.60
C THR A 3 -5.33 -10.00 -15.87
N ARG A 4 -4.84 -10.09 -14.64
CA ARG A 4 -4.43 -8.93 -13.84
C ARG A 4 -3.14 -9.23 -13.07
N ASP A 5 -2.19 -8.31 -13.17
CA ASP A 5 -0.96 -8.31 -12.37
C ASP A 5 -1.21 -7.62 -11.02
N LEU A 6 -0.79 -8.27 -9.93
CA LEU A 6 -0.85 -7.78 -8.54
C LEU A 6 0.55 -7.52 -7.96
N GLY A 7 1.59 -7.45 -8.80
CA GLY A 7 2.98 -7.21 -8.44
C GLY A 7 3.74 -8.50 -8.14
N LYS A 8 3.39 -9.20 -7.05
CA LYS A 8 4.02 -10.51 -6.69
C LYS A 8 3.29 -11.72 -7.26
N HIS A 9 2.06 -11.51 -7.71
CA HIS A 9 1.17 -12.57 -8.20
C HIS A 9 0.45 -12.09 -9.45
N VAL A 10 0.05 -13.03 -10.30
CA VAL A 10 -0.80 -12.82 -11.46
C VAL A 10 -2.10 -13.59 -11.23
N VAL A 11 -3.23 -12.94 -11.52
CA VAL A 11 -4.56 -13.54 -11.47
C VAL A 11 -5.10 -13.68 -12.88
N GLU A 12 -5.60 -14.87 -13.21
CA GLU A 12 -6.13 -15.22 -14.52
C GLU A 12 -7.54 -15.80 -14.37
N LEU A 13 -8.50 -15.19 -15.08
CA LEU A 13 -9.86 -15.71 -15.21
C LEU A 13 -10.02 -16.28 -16.63
N HIS A 14 -10.13 -17.60 -16.69
CA HIS A 14 -10.34 -18.33 -17.94
C HIS A 14 -11.79 -18.22 -18.41
N ASP A 15 -12.03 -18.40 -19.71
CA ASP A 15 -13.37 -18.27 -20.31
C ASP A 15 -14.38 -19.32 -19.82
N GLN A 16 -13.90 -20.40 -19.20
CA GLN A 16 -14.74 -21.42 -18.56
C GLN A 16 -15.04 -21.10 -17.08
N GLY A 17 -14.64 -19.93 -16.58
CA GLY A 17 -14.88 -19.47 -15.21
C GLY A 17 -13.87 -19.96 -14.17
N MET A 18 -12.80 -20.65 -14.59
CA MET A 18 -11.72 -21.03 -13.67
C MET A 18 -10.87 -19.82 -13.30
N LEU A 19 -10.53 -19.69 -12.02
CA LEU A 19 -9.68 -18.63 -11.49
C LEU A 19 -8.32 -19.23 -11.11
N ALA A 20 -7.23 -18.75 -11.72
CA ALA A 20 -5.87 -19.11 -11.35
C ALA A 20 -5.17 -17.93 -10.69
N ILE A 21 -4.40 -18.21 -9.63
CA ILE A 21 -3.53 -17.26 -8.95
C ILE A 21 -2.14 -17.88 -8.91
N THR A 22 -1.17 -17.23 -9.54
CA THR A 22 0.20 -17.73 -9.65
C THR A 22 1.18 -16.68 -9.16
N GLY A 23 2.16 -17.06 -8.37
CA GLY A 23 3.25 -16.20 -7.89
C GLY A 23 4.40 -17.03 -7.35
N GLU A 24 5.38 -16.37 -6.72
CA GLU A 24 6.54 -17.05 -6.14
C GLU A 24 6.11 -18.06 -5.06
N GLY A 25 6.40 -19.34 -5.26
CA GLY A 25 6.05 -20.41 -4.32
C GLY A 25 4.56 -20.73 -4.19
N CYS A 26 3.69 -20.08 -4.98
CA CYS A 26 2.24 -20.26 -4.90
C CYS A 26 1.63 -20.47 -6.28
N ARG A 27 0.85 -21.55 -6.41
CA ARG A 27 -0.05 -21.77 -7.54
C ARG A 27 -1.37 -22.33 -7.03
N LEU A 28 -2.42 -21.54 -7.14
CA LEU A 28 -3.78 -21.92 -6.79
C LEU A 28 -4.64 -21.90 -8.06
N THR A 29 -5.48 -22.91 -8.22
CA THR A 29 -6.48 -22.95 -9.29
C THR A 29 -7.81 -23.33 -8.68
N LEU A 30 -8.80 -22.46 -8.85
CA LEU A 30 -10.16 -22.64 -8.36
C LEU A 30 -11.06 -22.98 -9.54
N SER A 31 -11.87 -24.00 -9.36
CA SER A 31 -12.98 -24.29 -10.27
C SER A 31 -14.04 -23.18 -10.22
N PRO A 32 -15.00 -23.12 -11.17
CA PRO A 32 -15.93 -21.99 -11.24
C PRO A 32 -16.80 -21.80 -9.98
N HIS A 33 -17.18 -22.88 -9.30
CA HIS A 33 -17.97 -22.78 -8.07
C HIS A 33 -17.13 -22.25 -6.90
N GLU A 34 -15.92 -22.77 -6.73
CA GLU A 34 -14.97 -22.27 -5.73
C GLU A 34 -14.61 -20.80 -5.96
N ALA A 35 -14.48 -20.38 -7.23
CA ALA A 35 -14.21 -18.99 -7.58
C ALA A 35 -15.38 -18.06 -7.21
N ILE A 36 -16.63 -18.50 -7.40
CA ILE A 36 -17.83 -17.74 -6.99
C ILE A 36 -17.91 -17.64 -5.46
N ASP A 37 -17.69 -18.76 -4.76
CA ASP A 37 -17.71 -18.79 -3.30
C ASP A 37 -16.61 -17.90 -2.72
N PHE A 38 -15.40 -17.96 -3.30
CA PHE A 38 -14.29 -17.09 -2.92
C PHE A 38 -14.60 -15.61 -3.15
N LEU A 39 -15.20 -15.25 -4.29
CA LEU A 39 -15.63 -13.88 -4.56
C LEU A 39 -16.69 -13.41 -3.56
N SER A 40 -17.67 -14.25 -3.24
CA SER A 40 -18.71 -13.95 -2.25
C SER A 40 -18.09 -13.66 -0.88
N TRP A 41 -17.16 -14.52 -0.44
CA TRP A 41 -16.43 -14.35 0.81
C TRP A 41 -15.61 -13.04 0.82
N LEU A 42 -14.85 -12.75 -0.24
CA LEU A 42 -14.09 -11.50 -0.35
C LEU A 42 -14.98 -10.26 -0.26
N ASN A 43 -16.15 -10.29 -0.90
CA ASN A 43 -17.11 -9.18 -0.84
C ASN A 43 -17.65 -8.95 0.57
N GLN A 44 -17.91 -10.02 1.33
CA GLN A 44 -18.34 -9.91 2.74
C GLN A 44 -17.25 -9.28 3.62
N HIS A 45 -15.99 -9.60 3.36
CA HIS A 45 -14.85 -9.14 4.15
C HIS A 45 -14.12 -7.91 3.59
N ARG A 46 -14.71 -7.24 2.57
CA ARG A 46 -14.08 -6.12 1.87
C ARG A 46 -13.56 -5.02 2.79
N LYS A 47 -14.36 -4.58 3.77
CA LYS A 47 -13.97 -3.52 4.71
C LYS A 47 -12.73 -3.89 5.55
N THR A 48 -12.63 -5.16 5.95
CA THR A 48 -11.49 -5.67 6.70
C THR A 48 -10.23 -5.66 5.85
N ILE A 49 -10.32 -6.08 4.58
CA ILE A 49 -9.20 -6.06 3.63
C ILE A 49 -8.76 -4.61 3.36
N GLU A 50 -9.72 -3.69 3.15
CA GLU A 50 -9.42 -2.27 2.94
C GLU A 50 -8.72 -1.63 4.16
N ALA A 51 -9.14 -1.97 5.38
CA ALA A 51 -8.50 -1.49 6.60
C ALA A 51 -7.06 -2.03 6.75
N ALA A 52 -6.84 -3.33 6.49
CA ALA A 52 -5.51 -3.94 6.53
C ALA A 52 -4.56 -3.34 5.49
N ALA A 53 -5.04 -3.13 4.25
CA ALA A 53 -4.25 -2.50 3.19
C ALA A 53 -3.80 -1.08 3.57
N ARG A 54 -4.67 -0.28 4.22
CA ARG A 54 -4.33 1.06 4.70
C ARG A 54 -3.28 1.03 5.81
N ALA A 55 -3.38 0.09 6.75
CA ALA A 55 -2.43 -0.03 7.86
C ALA A 55 -1.01 -0.35 7.37
N HIS A 56 -0.87 -1.25 6.40
CA HIS A 56 0.43 -1.59 5.82
C HIS A 56 1.01 -0.50 4.91
N ALA A 57 0.16 0.28 4.23
CA ALA A 57 0.64 1.45 3.47
C ALA A 57 1.28 2.52 4.37
N THR A 58 0.92 2.58 5.65
CA THR A 58 1.54 3.47 6.65
C THR A 58 2.81 2.91 7.32
N GLU A 59 3.14 1.64 7.13
CA GLU A 59 4.37 1.03 7.66
C GLU A 59 5.60 1.24 6.73
N GLU A 60 5.40 1.58 5.46
CA GLU A 60 6.49 1.89 4.52
C GLU A 60 7.05 3.33 4.64
N VAL A 61 7.11 3.88 5.86
CA VAL A 61 7.94 5.06 6.14
C VAL A 61 9.19 4.59 6.88
N PRO A 62 10.37 4.55 6.21
CA PRO A 62 11.63 4.22 6.86
C PRO A 62 11.87 5.10 8.09
N GLU A 63 12.33 4.49 9.20
CA GLU A 63 12.70 5.20 10.44
C GLU A 63 13.75 6.32 10.21
N ILE A 64 14.50 6.24 9.12
CA ILE A 64 15.49 7.23 8.68
C ILE A 64 14.87 8.62 8.45
N LEU A 65 13.56 8.71 8.19
CA LEU A 65 12.85 9.98 8.02
C LEU A 65 12.21 10.53 9.30
N ARG A 66 12.36 9.86 10.46
CA ARG A 66 11.75 10.30 11.73
C ARG A 66 12.71 11.08 12.65
N GLU A 67 14.01 11.05 12.42
CA GLU A 67 15.01 11.60 13.35
C GLU A 67 15.64 12.96 12.97
N GLU A 68 15.13 13.73 12.02
CA GLU A 68 15.66 15.09 11.73
C GLU A 68 14.68 16.26 11.86
N THR A 69 13.54 16.09 12.54
CA THR A 69 12.70 17.25 12.93
C THR A 69 12.22 17.16 14.37
N SER A 70 13.16 17.04 15.30
CA SER A 70 13.04 17.49 16.69
C SER A 70 14.19 18.48 16.88
N ALA A 71 14.04 19.77 17.17
CA ALA A 71 12.98 20.58 17.75
C ALA A 71 13.17 22.04 17.25
N PRO A 72 12.25 22.98 17.55
CA PRO A 72 12.34 24.37 17.11
C PRO A 72 13.27 25.16 18.04
N ASP A 73 14.31 25.80 17.51
CA ASP A 73 14.99 26.88 18.23
C ASP A 73 14.49 28.21 17.67
N THR A 74 13.65 28.84 18.47
CA THR A 74 13.21 30.22 18.26
C THR A 74 14.35 31.09 18.77
N ASP A 75 15.08 31.77 17.88
CA ASP A 75 15.94 32.88 18.29
C ASP A 75 15.25 34.21 17.91
N PRO A 76 14.66 34.95 18.87
CA PRO A 76 13.95 36.19 18.59
C PRO A 76 14.82 37.46 18.73
N ASP A 77 16.16 37.40 18.66
CA ASP A 77 17.01 38.60 18.90
C ASP A 77 18.21 38.72 17.92
N GLU A 78 17.96 38.76 16.60
CA GLU A 78 18.91 39.40 15.66
C GLU A 78 18.36 40.75 15.20
N ARG A 79 18.71 41.77 15.99
CA ARG A 79 18.49 43.19 15.73
C ARG A 79 19.21 43.61 14.45
N GLU A 80 18.46 44.14 13.47
CA GLU A 80 19.01 44.92 12.36
C GLU A 80 19.73 46.15 12.91
N ASN A 81 21.07 46.16 12.86
CA ASN A 81 21.86 47.38 13.05
C ASN A 81 22.02 48.09 11.69
N PRO A 82 21.65 49.39 11.56
CA PRO A 82 21.92 50.15 10.35
C PRO A 82 23.42 50.49 10.29
N VAL A 83 24.08 50.14 9.18
CA VAL A 83 25.45 50.57 8.92
C VAL A 83 25.39 51.89 8.13
N ASP A 84 25.75 52.98 8.79
CA ASP A 84 26.11 54.27 8.17
C ASP A 84 27.45 54.10 7.42
N GLU A 85 27.51 54.39 6.12
CA GLU A 85 28.77 54.47 5.35
C GLU A 85 29.17 55.95 5.15
N PRO A 86 30.48 56.27 5.22
CA PRO A 86 31.02 57.64 5.23
C PRO A 86 31.07 58.35 3.88
#